data_AF-A0A6G1FQW7-F1
#
_entry.id   AF-A0A6G1FQW7-F1
#
_cell.length_a   1.000
_cell.length_b   1.000
_cell.length_c   1.000
_cell.angle_alpha   90.00
_cell.angle_beta   90.00
_cell.angle_gamma   90.00
#
_symmetry.space_group_name_H-M   'P 1'
#
loop_
_entity.id
_entity.type
_entity.pdbx_description
1 polymer ?
#
loop_
_entity_poly.entity_id
_entity_poly.type
_entity_poly.pdbx_seq_one_letter_code
_entity_poly.pdbx_strand_id
1 'polypeptide(L)'
;MSSSTSSNHTVTIKSTLKDITNWIDWYEEIKNYAQRIKVWDYVNPTFVETPALDGKEAVAQPIYKSPTIPSRLTADTDLSLQQWIWKSFDYEKREYDLRENELKNLANAITASVSGGMTRYIKDKYLAKDMLESLHRYAAPQST
;
A
#
# COMPACT_ATOMS: atom_id res chain seq x y z
N MET A 1 -5.61 -26.86 -25.78
CA MET A 1 -6.04 -26.94 -24.37
C MET A 1 -5.86 -25.55 -23.77
N SER A 2 -6.97 -24.97 -23.32
CA SER A 2 -7.06 -23.60 -22.85
C SER A 2 -6.44 -23.45 -21.46
N SER A 3 -5.42 -22.61 -21.34
CA SER A 3 -5.02 -22.06 -20.04
C SER A 3 -5.49 -20.61 -20.01
N SER A 4 -6.78 -20.44 -19.69
CA SER A 4 -7.31 -19.15 -19.27
C SER A 4 -6.72 -18.84 -17.90
N THR A 5 -5.61 -18.10 -17.89
CA THR A 5 -5.07 -17.50 -16.68
C THR A 5 -6.16 -16.57 -16.12
N SER A 6 -6.93 -17.07 -15.16
CA SER A 6 -7.88 -16.26 -14.39
C SER A 6 -7.08 -15.11 -13.78
N SER A 7 -7.28 -13.91 -14.35
CA SER A 7 -6.77 -12.63 -13.87
C SER A 7 -7.31 -12.36 -12.46
N ASN A 8 -6.66 -12.94 -11.46
CA ASN A 8 -7.04 -12.87 -10.05
C ASN A 8 -6.65 -11.54 -9.37
N HIS A 9 -6.29 -10.49 -10.13
CA HIS A 9 -5.78 -9.24 -9.56
C HIS A 9 -6.74 -8.04 -9.57
N THR A 10 -7.87 -8.12 -10.27
CA THR A 10 -8.83 -7.01 -10.33
C THR A 10 -10.07 -7.33 -9.51
N VAL A 11 -9.94 -7.25 -8.17
CA VAL A 11 -11.13 -7.08 -7.33
C VAL A 11 -11.59 -5.65 -7.54
N THR A 12 -12.64 -5.47 -8.34
CA THR A 12 -13.29 -4.18 -8.50
C THR A 12 -14.01 -3.85 -7.20
N ILE A 13 -13.61 -2.77 -6.54
CA ILE A 13 -14.36 -2.17 -5.43
C ILE A 13 -15.72 -1.76 -5.99
N LYS A 14 -16.78 -2.42 -5.52
CA LYS A 14 -18.15 -2.25 -6.03
C LYS A 14 -18.84 -1.08 -5.36
N SER A 15 -18.56 -0.90 -4.08
CA SER A 15 -19.08 0.22 -3.31
C SER A 15 -18.38 1.52 -3.72
N THR A 16 -19.14 2.59 -3.92
CA THR A 16 -18.56 3.93 -4.16
C THR A 16 -18.69 4.76 -2.90
N LEU A 17 -17.60 5.36 -2.43
CA LEU A 17 -17.65 6.29 -1.31
C LEU A 17 -18.26 7.62 -1.76
N LYS A 18 -19.55 7.79 -1.47
CA LYS A 18 -20.31 9.02 -1.76
C LYS A 18 -20.36 9.95 -0.55
N ASP A 19 -20.69 9.39 0.61
CA ASP A 19 -20.82 10.09 1.87
C ASP A 19 -20.60 9.13 3.06
N ILE A 20 -20.88 9.62 4.28
CA ILE A 20 -20.74 8.89 5.54
C ILE A 20 -21.59 7.60 5.56
N THR A 21 -22.74 7.57 4.88
CA THR A 21 -23.64 6.41 4.89
C THR A 21 -23.05 5.20 4.18
N ASN A 22 -22.17 5.42 3.20
CA ASN A 22 -21.49 4.35 2.46
C ASN A 22 -20.11 4.01 3.03
N TRP A 23 -19.70 4.68 4.12
CA TRP A 23 -18.38 4.52 4.69
C TRP A 23 -18.07 3.07 5.08
N ILE A 24 -18.96 2.43 5.83
CA ILE A 24 -18.72 1.11 6.41
C ILE A 24 -18.52 0.06 5.30
N ASP A 25 -19.46 0.01 4.35
CA ASP A 25 -19.42 -0.96 3.24
C ASP A 25 -18.20 -0.73 2.35
N TRP A 26 -17.91 0.53 2.00
CA TRP A 26 -16.74 0.87 1.19
C TRP A 26 -15.43 0.52 1.90
N TYR A 27 -15.31 0.86 3.19
CA TYR A 27 -14.09 0.65 3.96
C TYR A 27 -13.79 -0.84 4.17
N GLU A 28 -14.81 -1.66 4.42
CA GLU A 28 -14.64 -3.11 4.52
C GLU A 28 -14.23 -3.73 3.17
N GLU A 29 -14.74 -3.24 2.02
CA GLU A 29 -14.25 -3.68 0.71
C GLU A 29 -12.76 -3.35 0.49
N ILE A 30 -12.35 -2.13 0.83
CA ILE A 30 -10.95 -1.71 0.74
C ILE A 30 -10.05 -2.55 1.65
N LYS A 31 -10.48 -2.80 2.88
CA LYS A 31 -9.78 -3.63 3.86
C LYS A 31 -9.61 -5.06 3.35
N ASN A 32 -10.69 -5.67 2.87
CA ASN A 32 -10.65 -7.03 2.31
C ASN A 32 -9.71 -7.11 1.09
N TYR A 33 -9.74 -6.09 0.22
CA TYR A 33 -8.83 -6.02 -0.92
C TYR A 33 -7.36 -5.92 -0.47
N ALA A 34 -7.05 -5.02 0.46
CA ALA A 34 -5.71 -4.82 1.00
C ALA A 34 -5.18 -6.07 1.74
N GLN A 35 -6.03 -6.79 2.46
CA GLN A 35 -5.67 -8.07 3.11
C GLN A 35 -5.37 -9.16 2.08
N ARG A 36 -6.16 -9.26 1.01
CA ARG A 36 -5.95 -10.22 -0.08
C ARG A 36 -4.60 -10.03 -0.78
N ILE A 37 -4.20 -8.78 -1.02
CA ILE A 37 -2.90 -8.43 -1.61
C ILE A 37 -1.78 -8.31 -0.56
N LYS A 38 -2.07 -8.64 0.72
CA LYS A 38 -1.12 -8.68 1.84
C LYS A 38 -0.41 -7.35 2.12
N VAL A 39 -1.08 -6.22 1.86
CA VAL A 39 -0.56 -4.88 2.17
C VAL A 39 -1.30 -4.18 3.31
N TRP A 40 -2.30 -4.83 3.90
CA TRP A 40 -3.13 -4.23 4.96
C TRP A 40 -2.32 -3.68 6.13
N ASP A 41 -1.32 -4.42 6.60
CA ASP A 41 -0.49 -4.02 7.74
C ASP A 41 0.30 -2.71 7.49
N TYR A 42 0.50 -2.35 6.22
CA TYR A 42 1.21 -1.12 5.82
C TYR A 42 0.29 0.09 5.73
N VAL A 43 -1.01 -0.15 5.49
CA VAL A 43 -2.01 0.93 5.29
C VAL A 43 -2.91 1.12 6.50
N ASN A 44 -3.12 0.08 7.32
CA ASN A 44 -3.87 0.21 8.56
C ASN A 44 -3.44 -0.76 9.68
N PRO A 45 -2.44 -0.37 10.47
CA PRO A 45 -2.14 -0.97 11.77
C PRO A 45 -2.79 -0.21 12.95
N THR A 46 -4.00 0.35 12.78
CA THR A 46 -4.72 1.28 13.69
C THR A 46 -4.04 2.66 13.82
N PHE A 47 -3.94 3.40 12.71
CA PHE A 47 -3.49 4.80 12.57
C PHE A 47 -2.42 5.30 13.58
N VAL A 48 -1.32 4.56 13.71
CA VAL A 48 -0.28 4.73 14.75
C VAL A 48 0.30 6.16 14.83
N GLU A 49 0.32 6.64 16.08
CA GLU A 49 0.74 7.93 16.63
C GLU A 49 2.09 8.48 16.15
N THR A 50 2.11 9.71 15.61
CA THR A 50 2.89 10.88 16.10
C THR A 50 2.54 12.14 15.28
N PRO A 51 2.66 13.36 15.85
CA PRO A 51 1.76 14.49 15.57
C PRO A 51 2.01 15.18 14.23
N ALA A 52 0.93 15.80 13.74
CA ALA A 52 0.96 16.82 12.71
C ALA A 52 2.03 17.87 13.04
N LEU A 53 3.01 18.01 12.17
CA LEU A 53 3.79 19.23 12.07
C LEU A 53 3.89 19.60 10.60
N ASP A 54 3.51 20.86 10.38
CA ASP A 54 3.46 21.54 9.10
C ASP A 54 4.69 21.29 8.23
N GLY A 55 4.43 21.23 6.93
CA GLY A 55 5.47 21.34 5.92
C GLY A 55 5.71 20.03 5.19
N LYS A 56 5.24 20.02 3.93
CA LYS A 56 5.65 19.14 2.83
C LYS A 56 6.95 18.35 3.09
N GLU A 57 6.82 17.12 3.52
CA GLU A 57 7.80 16.07 3.24
C GLU A 57 7.01 14.75 3.20
N ALA A 58 7.15 14.02 2.10
CA ALA A 58 6.53 12.71 1.96
C ALA A 58 7.10 11.81 3.05
N VAL A 59 6.32 11.55 4.10
CA VAL A 59 6.68 10.60 5.15
C VAL A 59 6.90 9.27 4.46
N ALA A 60 8.17 8.87 4.36
CA ALA A 60 8.54 7.56 3.85
C ALA A 60 7.83 6.54 4.73
N GLN A 61 6.87 5.83 4.12
CA GLN A 61 6.14 4.75 4.75
C GLN A 61 7.12 3.77 5.40
N PRO A 62 6.68 2.99 6.40
CA PRO A 62 7.37 1.79 6.81
C PRO A 62 7.18 0.71 5.72
N ILE A 63 7.50 1.02 4.46
CA ILE A 63 7.86 -0.03 3.53
C ILE A 63 9.09 -0.66 4.19
N TYR A 64 9.12 -1.98 4.25
CA TYR A 64 10.35 -2.74 4.50
C TYR A 64 11.53 -1.95 3.93
N LYS A 65 12.52 -1.60 4.77
CA LYS A 65 13.65 -0.78 4.32
C LYS A 65 14.15 -1.35 3.00
N SER A 66 14.26 -0.49 1.98
CA SER A 66 14.79 -0.90 0.68
C SER A 66 16.04 -1.75 0.93
N PRO A 67 16.13 -2.96 0.35
CA PRO A 67 17.20 -3.87 0.67
C PRO A 67 18.53 -3.17 0.44
N THR A 68 19.44 -3.31 1.38
CA THR A 68 20.75 -2.65 1.29
C THR A 68 21.58 -3.40 0.28
N ILE A 69 22.07 -2.68 -0.74
CA ILE A 69 22.96 -3.27 -1.75
C ILE A 69 24.17 -3.87 -1.03
N PRO A 70 24.50 -5.15 -1.24
CA PRO A 70 25.70 -5.75 -0.66
C PRO A 70 26.94 -4.93 -1.04
N SER A 71 27.76 -4.57 -0.05
CA SER A 71 29.04 -3.91 -0.29
C SER A 71 29.98 -4.85 -1.06
N ARG A 72 30.94 -4.30 -1.81
CA ARG A 72 31.97 -5.10 -2.50
C ARG A 72 32.66 -6.00 -1.46
N LEU A 73 32.42 -7.30 -1.57
CA LEU A 73 33.02 -8.32 -0.73
C LEU A 73 34.53 -8.39 -1.02
N THR A 74 35.34 -8.55 0.03
CA THR A 74 36.81 -8.57 -0.05
C THR A 74 37.30 -9.78 -0.86
N ALA A 75 38.52 -9.70 -1.40
CA ALA A 75 39.10 -10.72 -2.28
C ALA A 75 39.10 -12.15 -1.70
N ASP A 76 39.05 -12.30 -0.37
CA ASP A 76 39.00 -13.59 0.34
C ASP A 76 37.59 -14.18 0.52
N THR A 77 36.55 -13.55 -0.05
CA THR A 77 35.18 -14.05 0.13
C THR A 77 34.91 -15.17 -0.87
N ASP A 78 34.62 -16.37 -0.35
CA ASP A 78 34.26 -17.54 -1.16
C ASP A 78 33.18 -17.21 -2.20
N LEU A 79 33.40 -17.63 -3.44
CA LEU A 79 32.50 -17.39 -4.58
C LEU A 79 31.08 -17.89 -4.29
N SER A 80 30.94 -19.00 -3.56
CA SER A 80 29.64 -19.56 -3.18
C SER A 80 28.86 -18.63 -2.23
N LEU A 81 29.57 -18.03 -1.27
CA LEU A 81 29.02 -17.07 -0.32
C LEU A 81 28.63 -15.76 -1.02
N GLN A 82 29.44 -15.27 -1.96
CA GLN A 82 29.09 -14.10 -2.76
C GLN A 82 27.81 -14.33 -3.58
N GLN A 83 27.68 -15.48 -4.25
CA GLN A 83 26.49 -15.83 -5.01
C GLN A 83 25.24 -15.93 -4.13
N TRP A 84 25.37 -16.49 -2.92
CA TRP A 84 24.26 -16.57 -1.98
C TRP A 84 23.80 -15.18 -1.51
N ILE A 85 24.72 -14.28 -1.17
CA ILE A 85 24.41 -12.90 -0.75
C ILE A 85 23.66 -12.14 -1.85
N TRP A 86 24.12 -12.20 -3.09
CA TRP A 86 23.44 -11.54 -4.22
C TRP A 86 22.06 -12.14 -4.51
N LYS A 87 21.90 -13.47 -4.44
CA LYS A 87 20.59 -14.12 -4.58
C LYS A 87 19.61 -13.69 -3.49
N SER A 88 20.07 -13.56 -2.25
CA SER A 88 19.24 -13.09 -1.13
C SER A 88 18.81 -11.65 -1.35
N PHE A 89 19.72 -10.77 -1.78
CA PHE A 89 19.39 -9.39 -2.15
C PHE A 89 18.38 -9.30 -3.29
N ASP A 90 18.58 -10.07 -4.37
CA ASP A 90 17.66 -10.08 -5.52
C ASP A 90 16.26 -10.56 -5.12
N TYR A 91 16.18 -11.54 -4.23
CA TYR A 91 14.92 -12.02 -3.68
C TYR A 91 14.22 -10.94 -2.84
N GLU A 92 14.93 -10.30 -1.92
CA GLU A 92 14.38 -9.21 -1.09
C GLU A 92 13.93 -8.02 -1.93
N LYS A 93 14.71 -7.66 -2.96
CA LYS A 93 14.36 -6.59 -3.90
C LYS A 93 13.09 -6.90 -4.67
N ARG A 94 12.97 -8.12 -5.18
CA ARG A 94 11.75 -8.56 -5.89
C ARG A 94 10.52 -8.51 -4.98
N GLU A 95 10.65 -8.96 -3.74
CA GLU A 95 9.58 -8.88 -2.74
C GLU A 95 9.20 -7.43 -2.41
N TYR A 96 10.19 -6.54 -2.28
CA TYR A 96 9.98 -5.09 -2.10
C TYR A 96 9.22 -4.48 -3.29
N ASP A 97 9.70 -4.70 -4.51
CA ASP A 97 9.12 -4.13 -5.74
C ASP A 97 7.67 -4.60 -5.93
N LEU A 98 7.39 -5.87 -5.63
CA LEU A 98 6.03 -6.42 -5.67
C LEU A 98 5.10 -5.70 -4.69
N ARG A 99 5.54 -5.47 -3.45
CA ARG A 99 4.72 -4.77 -2.44
C ARG A 99 4.49 -3.31 -2.81
N GLU A 100 5.50 -2.62 -3.32
CA GLU A 100 5.36 -1.24 -3.79
C GLU A 100 4.29 -1.16 -4.90
N ASN A 101 4.29 -2.12 -5.83
CA ASN A 101 3.29 -2.19 -6.87
C ASN A 101 1.87 -2.44 -6.33
N GLU A 102 1.72 -3.33 -5.34
CA GLU A 102 0.41 -3.58 -4.72
C GLU A 102 -0.12 -2.37 -3.92
N LEU A 103 0.76 -1.60 -3.28
CA LEU A 103 0.37 -0.34 -2.63
C LEU A 103 -0.12 0.70 -3.65
N LYS A 104 0.53 0.78 -4.83
CA LYS A 104 0.06 1.63 -5.93
C LYS A 104 -1.28 1.16 -6.48
N ASN A 105 -1.47 -0.15 -6.64
CA ASN A 105 -2.76 -0.72 -7.06
C ASN A 105 -3.88 -0.36 -6.08
N LEU A 106 -3.61 -0.42 -4.77
CA LEU A 106 -4.55 -0.02 -3.74
C LEU A 106 -4.88 1.48 -3.80
N ALA A 107 -3.88 2.34 -3.98
CA ALA A 107 -4.10 3.79 -4.13
C ALA A 107 -4.97 4.12 -5.36
N ASN A 108 -4.74 3.42 -6.48
CA ASN A 108 -5.57 3.53 -7.67
C ASN A 108 -7.00 3.04 -7.43
N ALA A 109 -7.17 1.93 -6.71
CA ALA A 109 -8.49 1.39 -6.35
C ALA A 109 -9.28 2.36 -5.44
N ILE A 110 -8.62 3.01 -4.49
CA ILE A 110 -9.22 4.06 -3.65
C ILE A 110 -9.64 5.24 -4.53
N THR A 111 -8.74 5.74 -5.38
CA THR A 111 -9.02 6.88 -6.26
C THR A 111 -10.22 6.60 -7.19
N ALA A 112 -10.30 5.41 -7.76
CA ALA A 112 -11.37 5.01 -8.66
C ALA A 112 -12.72 4.76 -7.95
N SER A 113 -12.72 4.41 -6.67
CA SER A 113 -13.91 4.06 -5.90
C SER A 113 -14.49 5.22 -5.08
N VAL A 114 -13.92 6.42 -5.20
CA VAL A 114 -14.34 7.61 -4.46
C VAL A 114 -15.10 8.56 -5.40
N SER A 115 -16.25 9.06 -4.95
CA SER A 115 -17.05 10.01 -5.74
C SER A 115 -16.43 11.41 -5.79
N GLY A 116 -16.82 12.23 -6.79
CA GLY A 116 -16.27 13.57 -7.01
C GLY A 116 -16.32 14.51 -5.80
N GLY A 117 -17.34 14.40 -4.94
CA GLY A 117 -17.44 15.18 -3.69
C GLY A 117 -16.39 14.79 -2.65
N MET A 118 -15.97 13.52 -2.65
CA MET A 118 -14.97 12.96 -1.75
C MET A 118 -13.55 13.01 -2.32
N THR A 119 -13.39 13.11 -3.66
CA THR A 119 -12.08 13.23 -4.33
C THR A 119 -11.26 14.39 -3.80
N ARG A 120 -11.92 15.48 -3.36
CA ARG A 120 -11.24 16.64 -2.75
C ARG A 120 -10.39 16.29 -1.54
N TYR A 121 -10.76 15.26 -0.79
CA TYR A 121 -10.05 14.85 0.43
C TYR A 121 -8.82 13.99 0.13
N ILE A 122 -8.76 13.35 -1.03
CA ILE A 122 -7.60 12.57 -1.48
C ILE A 122 -6.76 13.28 -2.54
N LYS A 123 -7.14 14.51 -2.91
CA LYS A 123 -6.38 15.33 -3.83
C LYS A 123 -4.95 15.52 -3.32
N ASP A 124 -3.99 15.39 -4.23
CA ASP A 124 -2.54 15.52 -3.98
C ASP A 124 -1.96 14.46 -3.04
N LYS A 125 -2.73 13.42 -2.69
CA LYS A 125 -2.25 12.25 -1.96
C LYS A 125 -1.96 11.13 -2.95
N TYR A 126 -0.79 10.51 -2.82
CA TYR A 126 -0.34 9.44 -3.70
C TYR A 126 -0.18 8.10 -2.98
N LEU A 127 -0.25 8.12 -1.65
CA LEU A 127 -0.10 6.97 -0.78
C LEU A 127 -1.47 6.49 -0.33
N ALA A 128 -1.74 5.18 -0.47
CA ALA A 128 -3.00 4.57 -0.05
C ALA A 128 -3.32 4.86 1.43
N LYS A 129 -2.30 4.85 2.30
CA LYS A 129 -2.44 5.20 3.72
C LYS A 129 -3.00 6.61 3.91
N ASP A 130 -2.37 7.63 3.31
CA ASP A 130 -2.77 9.03 3.47
C ASP A 130 -4.18 9.27 2.92
N MET A 131 -4.52 8.60 1.80
CA MET A 131 -5.86 8.63 1.24
C MET A 131 -6.88 8.08 2.25
N LEU A 132 -6.62 6.90 2.83
CA LEU A 132 -7.52 6.27 3.81
C LEU A 132 -7.65 7.08 5.08
N GLU A 133 -6.55 7.61 5.60
CA GLU A 133 -6.56 8.44 6.81
C GLU A 133 -7.38 9.72 6.59
N SER A 134 -7.19 10.39 5.44
CA SER A 134 -7.96 11.58 5.12
C SER A 134 -9.44 11.25 4.98
N LEU A 135 -9.81 10.18 4.26
CA LEU A 135 -11.20 9.79 4.09
C LEU A 135 -11.82 9.37 5.43
N HIS A 136 -11.09 8.67 6.29
CA HIS A 136 -11.54 8.31 7.63
C HIS A 136 -11.92 9.54 8.46
N ARG A 137 -11.08 10.58 8.48
CA ARG A 137 -11.38 11.82 9.23
C ARG A 137 -12.70 12.50 8.81
N TYR A 138 -13.08 12.40 7.53
CA TYR A 138 -14.23 13.14 6.99
C TYR A 138 -15.48 12.29 6.75
N ALA A 139 -15.32 10.98 6.54
CA ALA A 139 -16.42 10.08 6.17
C ALA A 139 -16.71 9.01 7.23
N ALA A 140 -15.80 8.74 8.17
CA ALA A 140 -16.10 7.81 9.25
C ALA A 140 -17.19 8.37 10.19
N PRO A 141 -18.16 7.54 10.63
CA PRO A 141 -19.11 7.93 11.66
C PRO A 141 -18.37 8.39 12.92
N GLN A 142 -18.64 9.62 13.35
CA GLN A 142 -18.12 10.15 14.62
C GLN A 142 -18.92 9.49 15.76
N SER A 143 -18.24 8.92 16.74
CA SER A 143 -18.90 8.47 17.97
C SER A 143 -19.42 9.70 18.72
N THR A 144 -20.74 9.89 18.71
CA THR A 144 -21.46 10.91 19.50
C THR A 144 -21.47 10.56 20.98
#